data_AF-A0A2E6XDZ8-F1
#
_entry.id   AF-A0A2E6XDZ8-F1
#
_cell.length_a   1.000
_cell.length_b   1.000
_cell.length_c   1.000
_cell.angle_alpha   90.00
_cell.angle_beta   90.00
_cell.angle_gamma   90.00
#
_symmetry.space_group_name_H-M   'P 1'
#
loop_
_entity.id
_entity.type
_entity.pdbx_description
1 polymer ?
#
loop_
_entity_poly.entity_id
_entity_poly.type
_entity_poly.pdbx_seq_one_letter_code
_entity_poly.pdbx_strand_id
1 'polypeptide(L)' 'MARKTKLMQRVEKEHQRPLERLLPEKVNEVGLSATAEELGVSKATLGYWLLKLGINVRRVALAPGETLEVKRIS' A
#
# COMPACT_ATOMS: atom_id res chain seq x y z
N MET A 1 -5.04 -4.44 -16.91
CA MET A 1 -4.86 -4.56 -15.44
C MET A 1 -3.95 -5.75 -15.17
N ALA A 2 -2.90 -5.61 -14.36
CA ALA A 2 -1.95 -6.71 -14.13
C ALA A 2 -2.64 -7.90 -13.43
N ARG A 3 -2.43 -9.13 -13.91
CA ARG A 3 -3.04 -10.32 -13.30
C ARG A 3 -2.59 -10.48 -11.84
N LYS A 4 -3.54 -10.43 -10.90
CA LYS A 4 -3.28 -10.60 -9.46
C LYS A 4 -2.90 -12.05 -9.14
N THR A 5 -1.98 -12.24 -8.19
CA THR A 5 -1.56 -13.58 -7.74
C THR A 5 -2.60 -14.16 -6.79
N LYS A 6 -2.52 -15.47 -6.50
CA LYS A 6 -3.40 -16.10 -5.49
C LYS A 6 -3.27 -15.44 -4.11
N LEU A 7 -2.06 -15.04 -3.74
CA LEU A 7 -1.79 -14.38 -2.47
C LEU A 7 -2.42 -12.98 -2.42
N MET A 8 -2.35 -12.22 -3.52
CA MET A 8 -3.06 -10.94 -3.64
C MET A 8 -4.57 -11.14 -3.48
N GLN A 9 -5.15 -12.10 -4.18
CA GLN A 9 -6.59 -12.41 -4.11
C GLN A 9 -7.05 -12.83 -2.71
N ARG A 10 -6.22 -13.61 -2.00
CA ARG A 10 -6.47 -13.97 -0.59
C ARG A 10 -6.62 -12.72 0.27
N VAL A 11 -5.66 -11.80 0.19
CA VAL A 11 -5.69 -10.54 0.96
C VAL A 11 -6.92 -9.71 0.60
N GLU A 12 -7.27 -9.59 -0.69
CA GLU A 12 -8.49 -8.87 -1.10
C GLU A 12 -9.76 -9.47 -0.51
N LYS A 13 -9.83 -10.80 -0.44
CA LYS A 13 -10.96 -11.52 0.15
C LYS A 13 -11.02 -11.34 1.66
N GLU A 14 -9.89 -11.41 2.35
CA GLU A 14 -9.83 -11.21 3.81
C GLU A 14 -10.25 -9.80 4.21
N HIS A 15 -9.85 -8.79 3.44
CA HIS A 15 -10.16 -7.39 3.72
C HIS A 15 -11.41 -6.86 3.01
N GLN A 16 -12.03 -7.65 2.13
CA GLN A 16 -13.19 -7.26 1.29
C GLN A 16 -12.95 -5.97 0.47
N ARG A 17 -11.70 -5.73 0.04
CA ARG A 17 -11.28 -4.49 -0.62
C ARG A 17 -10.21 -4.76 -1.66
N PRO A 18 -10.20 -4.04 -2.81
CA PRO A 18 -9.13 -4.18 -3.80
C PRO A 18 -7.81 -3.64 -3.27
N LEU A 19 -6.70 -4.29 -3.62
CA LEU A 19 -5.35 -3.90 -3.17
C LEU A 19 -4.98 -2.47 -3.57
N GLU A 20 -5.45 -2.00 -4.73
CA GLU A 20 -5.20 -0.64 -5.23
C GLU A 20 -5.75 0.44 -4.29
N ARG A 21 -6.72 0.09 -3.45
CA ARG A 21 -7.28 0.98 -2.42
C ARG A 21 -6.75 0.65 -1.03
N LEU A 22 -6.67 -0.63 -0.70
CA LEU A 22 -6.24 -1.09 0.63
C LEU A 22 -4.78 -0.71 0.92
N LEU A 23 -3.87 -0.96 -0.02
CA LEU A 23 -2.43 -0.83 0.24
C LEU A 23 -1.99 0.62 0.44
N PRO A 24 -2.39 1.61 -0.37
CA PRO A 24 -2.01 3.01 -0.11
C PRO A 24 -2.49 3.50 1.25
N GLU A 25 -3.70 3.14 1.65
CA GLU A 25 -4.26 3.55 2.95
C GLU A 25 -3.46 2.95 4.11
N LYS A 26 -3.23 1.63 4.12
CA LYS A 26 -2.43 0.98 5.18
C LYS A 26 -0.99 1.49 5.22
N VAL A 27 -0.34 1.64 4.06
CA VAL A 27 1.05 2.13 4.00
C VAL A 27 1.14 3.58 4.50
N ASN A 28 0.12 4.41 4.28
CA ASN A 28 0.08 5.77 4.82
C ASN A 28 -0.17 5.78 6.34
N GLU A 29 -0.97 4.85 6.84
CA GLU A 29 -1.34 4.76 8.27
C GLU A 29 -0.22 4.19 9.14
N VAL A 30 0.35 3.05 8.76
CA VAL A 30 1.32 2.30 9.59
C VAL A 30 2.70 2.13 8.94
N GLY A 31 2.87 2.57 7.69
CA GLY A 31 4.12 2.42 6.96
C GLY A 31 4.31 1.05 6.30
N LEU A 32 5.31 0.96 5.41
CA LEU A 32 5.52 -0.22 4.56
C LEU A 32 5.85 -1.50 5.34
N SER A 33 6.73 -1.41 6.36
CA SER A 33 7.18 -2.59 7.10
C SER A 33 6.04 -3.19 7.94
N ALA A 34 5.33 -2.36 8.72
CA ALA A 34 4.21 -2.80 9.54
C ALA A 34 3.05 -3.32 8.69
N THR A 35 2.76 -2.68 7.55
CA THR A 35 1.76 -3.21 6.61
C THR A 35 2.12 -4.62 6.12
N ALA A 36 3.40 -4.90 5.85
CA ALA A 36 3.81 -6.23 5.40
C ALA A 36 3.59 -7.29 6.49
N GLU A 37 3.92 -6.95 7.73
CA GLU A 37 3.71 -7.78 8.91
C GLU A 37 2.22 -8.07 9.14
N GLU A 38 1.37 -7.04 9.14
CA GLU A 38 -0.09 -7.19 9.30
C GLU A 38 -0.72 -8.10 8.23
N LEU A 39 -0.24 -8.02 6.99
CA LEU A 39 -0.76 -8.82 5.87
C LEU A 39 -0.14 -10.24 5.82
N GLY A 40 0.81 -10.53 6.72
CA GLY A 40 1.53 -11.81 6.75
C GLY A 40 2.38 -12.07 5.51
N VAL A 41 3.02 -11.03 4.96
CA VAL A 41 3.87 -11.13 3.76
C VAL A 41 5.23 -10.49 3.99
N SER A 42 6.24 -10.88 3.21
CA SER A 42 7.55 -10.21 3.29
C SER A 42 7.47 -8.77 2.78
N LYS A 43 8.34 -7.90 3.30
CA LYS A 43 8.48 -6.52 2.80
C LYS A 43 8.80 -6.46 1.30
N ALA A 44 9.59 -7.41 0.80
CA ALA A 44 9.90 -7.52 -0.64
C ALA A 44 8.65 -7.88 -1.45
N THR A 45 7.83 -8.79 -0.94
CA THR A 45 6.54 -9.16 -1.55
C THR A 45 5.61 -7.96 -1.63
N LEU A 46 5.46 -7.21 -0.54
CA LEU A 46 4.63 -6.00 -0.53
C LEU A 46 5.19 -4.93 -1.49
N GLY A 47 6.52 -4.71 -1.49
CA GLY A 47 7.17 -3.80 -2.42
C GLY A 47 6.91 -4.15 -3.89
N TYR A 48 6.99 -5.45 -4.24
CA TYR A 48 6.65 -5.94 -5.57
C TYR A 48 5.17 -5.68 -5.93
N TRP A 49 4.24 -5.81 -4.97
CA TRP A 49 2.83 -5.54 -5.22
C TRP A 49 2.57 -4.08 -5.53
N LEU A 50 3.18 -3.16 -4.76
CA LEU A 50 3.08 -1.72 -5.01
C LEU A 50 3.57 -1.38 -6.43
N LEU A 51 4.74 -1.90 -6.81
CA LEU A 51 5.28 -1.74 -8.16
C LEU A 51 4.32 -2.29 -9.22
N LYS A 52 3.84 -3.52 -9.05
CA LYS A 52 2.96 -4.21 -10.01
C LYS A 52 1.60 -3.52 -10.19
N LEU A 53 1.08 -2.88 -9.13
CA LEU A 53 -0.19 -2.18 -9.13
C LEU A 53 -0.04 -0.69 -9.51
N GLY A 54 1.18 -0.23 -9.83
CA GLY A 54 1.44 1.18 -10.16
C GLY A 54 1.25 2.13 -8.97
N ILE A 55 1.36 1.62 -7.74
CA ILE A 55 1.23 2.42 -6.52
C ILE A 55 2.57 3.05 -6.20
N ASN A 56 2.63 4.37 -6.29
CA ASN A 56 3.84 5.15 -5.98
C ASN A 56 3.83 5.62 -4.52
N VAL A 57 4.74 5.10 -3.71
CA VAL A 57 4.96 5.56 -2.33
C VAL A 57 6.06 6.61 -2.34
N ARG A 58 5.78 7.80 -1.81
CA ARG A 58 6.75 8.89 -1.65
C ARG A 58 6.97 9.14 -0.17
N ARG A 59 8.23 9.17 0.26
CA ARG A 59 8.59 9.61 1.61
C ARG A 59 8.84 11.10 1.57
N VAL A 60 8.24 11.83 2.50
CA VAL A 60 8.41 13.27 2.63
C VAL A 60 8.83 13.55 4.06
N ALA A 61 9.96 14.24 4.22
CA ALA A 61 10.36 14.80 5.50
C ALA A 61 9.70 16.17 5.65
N LEU A 62 9.11 16.42 6.81
CA LEU A 62 8.44 17.67 7.14
C LEU A 62 9.17 18.30 8.32
N ALA A 63 9.44 19.60 8.24
CA ALA A 63 9.89 20.40 9.37
C ALA A 63 8.77 20.56 10.40
N PRO A 64 9.09 20.95 11.66
CA PRO A 64 8.07 21.21 12.67
C PRO A 64 7.02 22.22 12.17
N GLY A 65 5.75 21.83 12.19
CA GLY A 65 4.62 22.65 11.73
C GLY A 65 4.24 22.48 10.25
N GLU A 66 5.02 21.74 9.45
CA GLU A 66 4.65 21.43 8.08
C GLU A 66 3.66 20.25 8.02
N THR A 67 2.72 20.31 7.08
CA THR A 67 1.71 19.28 6.84
C THR A 67 1.72 18.83 5.37
N LEU A 68 1.38 17.57 5.11
CA LEU A 68 1.22 17.03 3.76
C LEU A 68 -0.22 16.62 3.51
N GLU A 69 -0.78 17.05 2.37
CA GLU A 69 -2.11 16.67 1.91
C GLU A 69 -2.00 15.86 0.61
N VAL A 70 -2.71 14.73 0.53
CA VAL A 70 -2.79 13.90 -0.68
C VAL A 70 -4.14 14.14 -1.35
N LYS A 71 -4.12 14.67 -2.59
CA LYS A 71 -5.32 14.90 -3.41
C LYS A 71 -5.42 13.88 -4.53
N ARG A 72 -6.63 13.39 -4.80
CA ARG A 72 -6.92 12.55 -5.96
C ARG A 72 -7.35 13.45 -7.12
N ILE A 73 -6.70 13.30 -8.27
CA ILE A 73 -7.14 13.94 -9.51
C ILE A 73 -8.39 13.17 -9.95
N SER A 74 -9.52 13.86 -9.94
CA SER A 74 -10.84 13.38 -10.40
C SER A 74 -10.89 13.28 -11.92
#